data_AF-A0A9E2JUR3-F1
#
_entry.id   AF-A0A9E2JUR3-F1
#
_cell.length_a   1.000
_cell.length_b   1.000
_cell.length_c   1.000
_cell.angle_alpha   90.00
_cell.angle_beta   90.00
_cell.angle_gamma   90.00
#
_symmetry.space_group_name_H-M   'P 1'
#
loop_
_entity.id
_entity.type
_entity.pdbx_description
1 polymer ?
#
loop_
_entity_poly.entity_id
_entity_poly.type
_entity_poly.pdbx_seq_one_letter_code
_entity_poly.pdbx_strand_id
1 'polypeptide(L)'
;MPSPHESPVLALLVAIDGHVASVMREQDLPVSCPDQGLINLVPGDPQEDGVRLGAGTREWSREIDCELVVRGSTAAARADTLDVALV
;
A
#
# COMPACT_ATOMS: atom_id res chain seq x y z
N MET A 1 -12.24 -9.63 -14.69
CA MET A 1 -12.56 -8.25 -14.26
C MET A 1 -12.31 -8.16 -12.77
N PRO A 2 -11.59 -7.13 -12.28
CA PRO A 2 -11.43 -6.91 -10.85
C PRO A 2 -12.80 -6.64 -10.21
N SER A 3 -12.96 -7.09 -8.96
CA SER A 3 -14.17 -6.80 -8.18
C SER A 3 -14.26 -5.30 -7.86
N PRO A 4 -15.42 -4.79 -7.42
CA PRO A 4 -15.54 -3.42 -6.91
C PRO A 4 -14.57 -3.11 -5.76
N HIS A 5 -14.19 -4.10 -4.96
CA HIS A 5 -13.19 -3.94 -3.88
C HIS A 5 -11.75 -3.99 -4.39
N GLU A 6 -11.50 -4.77 -5.43
CA GLU A 6 -10.16 -4.96 -5.99
C GLU A 6 -9.77 -3.80 -6.92
N SER A 7 -10.75 -3.17 -7.57
CA SER A 7 -10.50 -2.08 -8.53
C SER A 7 -9.80 -0.87 -7.91
N PRO A 8 -10.20 -0.37 -6.72
CA PRO A 8 -9.47 0.70 -6.02
C PRO A 8 -8.04 0.30 -5.63
N VAL A 9 -7.82 -0.95 -5.22
CA VAL A 9 -6.49 -1.45 -4.84
C VAL A 9 -5.55 -1.48 -6.05
N LEU A 10 -6.04 -1.97 -7.19
CA LEU A 10 -5.26 -1.95 -8.44
C LEU A 10 -5.00 -0.52 -8.93
N ALA A 11 -5.98 0.38 -8.80
CA ALA A 11 -5.79 1.79 -9.14
C ALA A 11 -4.72 2.44 -8.25
N LEU A 12 -4.70 2.12 -6.96
CA LEU A 12 -3.66 2.58 -6.04
C LEU A 12 -2.28 2.04 -6.45
N LEU A 13 -2.17 0.73 -6.72
CA LEU A 13 -0.92 0.12 -7.19
C LEU A 13 -0.38 0.81 -8.45
N VAL A 14 -1.24 1.06 -9.44
CA VAL A 14 -0.85 1.78 -10.67
C VAL A 14 -0.42 3.21 -10.38
N ALA A 15 -1.08 3.89 -9.43
CA ALA A 15 -0.73 5.26 -9.07
C ALA A 15 0.66 5.37 -8.39
N ILE A 16 1.08 4.34 -7.66
CA ILE A 16 2.36 4.33 -6.94
C ILE A 16 3.47 3.54 -7.65
N ASP A 17 3.19 2.86 -8.76
CA ASP A 17 4.17 2.03 -9.49
C ASP A 17 5.43 2.80 -9.93
N GLY A 18 5.31 4.12 -10.15
CA GLY A 18 6.43 5.01 -10.50
C GLY A 18 7.27 5.49 -9.31
N HIS A 19 7.01 5.00 -8.11
CA HIS A 19 7.73 5.41 -6.90
C HIS A 19 9.20 4.94 -6.92
N VAL A 20 10.07 5.68 -6.21
CA VAL A 20 11.51 5.35 -6.15
C VAL A 20 11.77 4.01 -5.48
N ALA A 21 11.02 3.70 -4.43
CA ALA A 21 11.02 2.40 -3.76
C ALA A 21 10.25 1.36 -4.59
N SER A 22 10.71 0.11 -4.56
CA SER A 22 9.99 -0.97 -5.23
C SER A 22 8.64 -1.22 -4.58
N VAL A 23 7.57 -1.19 -5.36
CA VAL A 23 6.21 -1.45 -4.86
C VAL A 23 5.86 -2.92 -4.99
N MET A 24 5.27 -3.48 -3.95
CA MET A 24 4.72 -4.83 -3.94
C MET A 24 3.41 -4.90 -3.16
N ARG A 25 2.74 -6.04 -3.29
CA ARG A 25 1.54 -6.42 -2.54
C ARG A 25 1.64 -7.90 -2.23
N GLU A 26 2.37 -8.23 -1.17
CA GLU A 26 2.46 -9.59 -0.66
C GLU A 26 2.30 -9.61 0.86
N GLN A 27 1.88 -10.75 1.40
CA GLN A 27 1.70 -10.92 2.84
C GLN A 27 3.04 -11.06 3.57
N ASP A 28 4.02 -11.65 2.91
CA ASP A 28 5.36 -11.85 3.45
C ASP A 28 6.33 -10.86 2.79
N LEU A 29 7.11 -10.17 3.62
CA LEU A 29 8.18 -9.31 3.13
C LEU A 29 9.35 -10.15 2.60
N PRO A 30 10.07 -9.66 1.58
CA PRO A 30 11.23 -10.35 1.05
C PRO A 30 12.35 -10.44 2.10
N VAL A 31 13.12 -11.52 2.05
CA VAL A 31 14.27 -11.75 2.94
C VAL A 31 15.34 -10.66 2.79
N SER A 32 15.43 -10.03 1.62
CA SER A 32 16.34 -8.93 1.35
C SER A 32 15.58 -7.70 0.87
N CYS A 33 15.76 -6.59 1.58
CA CYS A 33 15.27 -5.29 1.14
C CYS A 33 16.13 -4.77 -0.03
N PRO A 34 15.52 -4.29 -1.13
CA PRO A 34 16.23 -3.56 -2.18
C PRO A 34 16.90 -2.30 -1.64
N ASP A 35 17.94 -1.82 -2.34
CA ASP A 35 18.71 -0.63 -1.91
C ASP A 35 17.87 0.65 -1.99
N GLN A 36 16.96 0.73 -2.97
CA GLN A 36 15.98 1.80 -3.11
C GLN A 36 14.82 1.75 -2.10
N GLY A 37 14.79 0.73 -1.24
CA GLY A 37 13.67 0.47 -0.34
C GLY A 37 12.52 -0.28 -1.00
N LEU A 38 11.50 -0.56 -0.20
CA LEU A 38 10.35 -1.35 -0.55
C LEU A 38 9.09 -0.74 0.05
N ILE A 39 8.04 -0.60 -0.74
CA ILE A 39 6.69 -0.30 -0.27
C ILE A 39 5.84 -1.56 -0.42
N ASN A 40 5.28 -2.05 0.67
CA ASN A 40 4.29 -3.12 0.65
C ASN A 40 2.90 -2.55 0.94
N LEU A 41 1.96 -2.79 0.03
CA LEU A 41 0.55 -2.49 0.27
C LEU A 41 -0.16 -3.73 0.81
N VAL A 42 -0.79 -3.59 1.97
CA VAL A 42 -1.56 -4.66 2.61
C VAL A 42 -3.02 -4.20 2.75
N PRO A 43 -3.90 -4.61 1.81
CA PRO A 43 -5.31 -4.30 1.93
C PRO A 43 -5.93 -5.12 3.06
N GLY A 44 -6.55 -4.45 4.03
CA GLY A 44 -7.33 -5.09 5.08
C GLY A 44 -8.64 -5.68 4.57
N ASP A 45 -9.41 -6.24 5.50
CA ASP A 45 -10.74 -6.75 5.18
C ASP A 45 -11.74 -5.61 4.88
N PRO A 46 -12.64 -5.78 3.90
CA PRO A 46 -13.65 -4.78 3.62
C PRO A 46 -14.69 -4.78 4.74
N GLN A 47 -15.05 -3.59 5.22
CA GLN A 47 -16.09 -3.39 6.24
C GLN A 47 -17.30 -2.73 5.59
N GLU A 48 -18.51 -3.19 5.94
CA GLU A 48 -19.74 -2.54 5.51
C GLU A 48 -20.05 -1.39 6.48
N ASP A 49 -20.02 -0.16 5.97
CA ASP A 49 -20.23 1.04 6.79
C ASP A 49 -21.72 1.32 7.00
N GLY A 50 -22.57 0.94 6.03
CA GLY A 50 -24.00 1.14 6.13
C GLY A 50 -24.78 0.92 4.83
N VAL A 51 -26.11 1.03 4.96
CA VAL A 51 -27.05 0.83 3.87
C VAL A 51 -27.95 2.06 3.73
N ARG A 52 -27.95 2.70 2.55
CA ARG A 52 -28.91 3.77 2.23
C ARG A 52 -30.20 3.15 1.71
N LEU A 53 -31.14 2.89 2.62
CA LEU A 53 -32.40 2.17 2.34
C LEU A 53 -33.25 2.78 1.21
N GLY A 54 -33.21 4.10 1.02
CA GLY A 54 -33.97 4.77 -0.06
C GLY A 54 -33.38 4.62 -1.46
N ALA A 55 -32.09 4.27 -1.57
CA ALA A 55 -31.38 4.11 -2.85
C ALA A 55 -30.98 2.65 -3.14
N GLY A 56 -31.06 1.76 -2.13
CA GLY A 56 -30.59 0.39 -2.23
C GLY A 56 -29.06 0.24 -2.27
N THR A 57 -28.32 1.32 -1.96
CA THR A 57 -26.85 1.34 -1.99
C THR A 57 -26.27 0.83 -0.68
N ARG A 58 -25.27 -0.05 -0.77
CA ARG A 58 -24.45 -0.50 0.35
C ARG A 58 -23.08 0.17 0.25
N GLU A 59 -22.61 0.73 1.36
CA GLU A 59 -21.34 1.42 1.45
C GLU A 59 -20.32 0.54 2.16
N TRP A 60 -19.09 0.57 1.66
CA TRP A 60 -18.01 -0.25 2.17
C TRP A 60 -16.74 0.59 2.27
N SER A 61 -15.98 0.36 3.34
CA SER A 61 -14.65 0.88 3.55
C SER A 61 -13.65 -0.26 3.63
N ARG A 62 -12.37 0.08 3.46
CA ARG A 62 -11.25 -0.83 3.65
C ARG A 62 -10.04 0.01 4.00
N GLU A 63 -9.36 -0.36 5.07
CA GLU A 63 -8.04 0.17 5.39
C GLU A 63 -6.99 -0.48 4.48
N ILE A 64 -6.05 0.32 3.98
CA ILE A 64 -4.91 -0.18 3.22
C ILE A 64 -3.66 0.28 3.95
N ASP A 65 -2.97 -0.67 4.56
CA ASP A 65 -1.70 -0.40 5.21
C ASP A 65 -0.62 -0.24 4.14
N CYS A 66 0.22 0.78 4.32
CA CYS A 66 1.36 1.07 3.46
C CYS A 66 2.63 0.99 4.29
N GLU A 67 3.37 -0.11 4.12
CA GLU A 67 4.59 -0.37 4.87
C GLU A 67 5.81 0.00 4.03
N LEU A 68 6.57 1.01 4.48
CA LEU A 68 7.84 1.39 3.87
C LEU A 68 9.00 0.76 4.64
N VAL A 69 9.77 -0.09 3.94
CA VAL A 69 10.96 -0.76 4.46
C VAL A 69 12.19 -0.22 3.74
N VAL A 70 13.19 0.20 4.52
CA VAL A 70 14.47 0.68 3.99
C VAL A 70 15.63 -0.08 4.62
N ARG A 71 16.77 -0.09 3.94
CA ARG A 71 18.02 -0.64 4.45
C ARG A 71 19.13 0.40 4.46
N GLY A 72 20.08 0.23 5.36
CA GLY A 72 21.24 1.11 5.48
C GLY A 72 22.15 0.64 6.61
N SER A 73 23.47 0.77 6.41
CA SER A 73 24.48 0.36 7.38
C SER A 73 24.51 1.24 8.63
N THR A 74 23.96 2.46 8.55
CA THR A 74 23.84 3.41 9.66
C THR A 74 22.39 3.89 9.80
N ALA A 75 22.05 4.42 10.97
CA ALA A 75 20.74 5.03 11.19
C ALA A 75 20.51 6.25 10.30
N ALA A 76 21.54 7.09 10.12
CA ALA A 76 21.49 8.26 9.24
C ALA A 76 21.18 7.86 7.79
N ALA A 77 21.87 6.86 7.25
CA ALA A 77 21.61 6.39 5.89
C ALA A 77 20.18 5.86 5.70
N ARG A 78 19.59 5.22 6.71
CA ARG A 78 18.19 4.80 6.66
C ARG A 78 17.22 5.97 6.72
N ALA A 79 17.51 6.98 7.55
CA ALA A 79 16.71 8.19 7.62
C ALA A 79 16.72 8.95 6.29
N ASP A 80 17.90 9.10 5.67
CA ASP A 80 18.02 9.74 4.36
C ASP A 80 17.20 8.99 3.29
N THR A 81 17.23 7.65 3.28
CA THR A 81 16.40 6.86 2.35
C THR A 81 14.91 7.01 2.63
N LEU A 82 14.49 7.06 3.90
CA LEU A 82 13.09 7.30 4.25
C LEU A 82 12.63 8.67 3.78
N ASP A 83 13.45 9.70 4.01
CA ASP A 83 13.13 11.06 3.60
C ASP A 83 13.01 11.16 2.07
N VAL A 84 13.89 10.51 1.30
CA VAL A 84 13.78 10.46 -0.17
C VAL A 84 12.52 9.71 -0.62
N ALA A 85 12.10 8.68 0.10
CA ALA A 85 10.95 7.85 -0.24
C ALA A 85 9.59 8.41 0.23
N LEU A 86 9.57 9.48 1.03
CA LEU A 86 8.33 10.09 1.56
C LEU A 86 8.04 11.48 1.00
N VAL A 87 8.79 11.91 -0.01
CA VAL A 87 8.65 13.21 -0.72
C VAL A 87 7.82 13.05 -1.99
#